data_AF-A0A498KXG9-F1
#
_entry.id   AF-A0A498KXG9-F1
#
_cell.length_a   1.000
_cell.length_b   1.000
_cell.length_c   1.000
_cell.angle_alpha   90.00
_cell.angle_beta   90.00
_cell.angle_gamma   90.00
#
_symmetry.space_group_name_H-M   'P 1'
#
loop_
_entity.id
_entity.type
_entity.pdbx_description
1 polymer ?
#
loop_
_entity_poly.entity_id
_entity_poly.type
_entity_poly.pdbx_seq_one_letter_code
_entity_poly.pdbx_strand_id
1 'polypeptide(L)' 'MVRDPDIEESLSQDEYDPKGTLALLLVYFLILALMWTYMYFVEFLGNGATVVG' A
#
# COMPACT_ATOMS: atom_id res chain seq x y z
N MET A 1 20.29 26.37 -38.00
CA MET A 1 19.20 25.75 -37.23
C MET A 1 19.80 25.22 -35.94
N VAL A 2 19.68 25.99 -34.86
CA VAL A 2 20.00 25.48 -33.51
C VAL A 2 18.82 24.59 -33.14
N ARG A 3 19.08 23.31 -32.87
CA ARG A 3 18.09 22.41 -32.30
C ARG A 3 18.03 22.75 -30.82
N ASP A 4 16.90 23.29 -30.35
CA ASP A 4 16.65 23.47 -28.93
C ASP A 4 16.71 22.07 -28.27
N PRO A 5 17.71 21.78 -27.42
CA PRO A 5 17.89 20.46 -26.84
C PRO A 5 16.99 20.22 -25.61
N ASP A 6 16.19 21.19 -25.20
CA ASP A 6 15.69 21.25 -23.82
C ASP A 6 14.17 21.03 -23.69
N ILE A 7 13.62 20.06 -24.42
CA ILE A 7 12.36 19.41 -23.99
C ILE A 7 12.63 17.92 -23.78
N GLU A 8 13.67 17.62 -23.04
CA GLU A 8 13.66 16.45 -22.17
C GLU A 8 13.32 16.98 -20.78
N GLU A 9 12.03 17.25 -20.56
CA GLU A 9 11.47 17.30 -19.21
C GLU A 9 11.57 15.87 -18.66
N SER A 10 12.79 15.50 -18.29
CA SER A 10 13.04 14.37 -17.43
C SER A 10 12.20 14.68 -16.20
N LEU A 11 11.07 13.98 -16.08
CA LEU A 11 10.33 13.85 -14.83
C LEU A 11 11.34 13.25 -13.85
N SER A 12 12.13 14.14 -13.25
CA SER A 12 13.25 13.82 -12.40
C SER A 12 12.63 13.06 -11.23
N GLN A 13 12.84 11.75 -11.25
CA GLN A 13 12.40 10.83 -10.21
C GLN A 13 13.26 11.01 -8.94
N ASP A 14 14.01 12.11 -8.84
CA ASP A 14 14.93 12.41 -7.74
C ASP A 14 14.20 12.70 -6.43
N GLU A 15 12.90 13.01 -6.50
CA GLU A 15 12.05 13.22 -5.32
C GLU A 15 11.25 11.98 -4.89
N TYR A 16 11.41 10.85 -5.60
CA TYR A 16 10.83 9.58 -5.13
C TYR A 16 11.64 9.04 -3.94
N ASP A 17 11.07 9.13 -2.73
CA ASP A 17 11.65 8.47 -1.56
C ASP A 17 11.13 7.01 -1.45
N PRO A 18 11.97 6.01 -1.75
CA PRO A 18 11.59 4.60 -1.65
C PRO A 18 11.31 4.18 -0.21
N LYS A 19 11.94 4.83 0.79
CA LYS A 19 11.75 4.50 2.21
C LYS A 19 10.42 5.05 2.70
N GLY A 20 10.08 6.28 2.33
CA GLY A 20 8.76 6.87 2.60
C GLY A 20 7.62 6.04 2.00
N THR A 21 7.76 5.65 0.74
CA THR A 21 6.76 4.80 0.06
C THR A 21 6.64 3.43 0.73
N LEU A 22 7.76 2.80 1.09
CA LEU A 22 7.76 1.53 1.83
C LEU A 22 7.09 1.67 3.20
N ALA A 23 7.34 2.75 3.93
CA ALA A 23 6.71 3.02 5.21
C ALA A 23 5.19 3.15 5.08
N LEU A 24 4.71 3.86 4.06
CA LEU A 24 3.28 3.98 3.77
C LEU A 24 2.65 2.61 3.46
N LEU A 25 3.32 1.79 2.64
CA LEU A 25 2.89 0.42 2.33
C LEU A 25 2.81 -0.45 3.59
N LEU A 26 3.82 -0.40 4.46
CA LEU A 26 3.85 -1.18 5.69
C LEU A 26 2.75 -0.76 6.66
N VAL A 27 2.53 0.56 6.83
CA VAL A 27 1.44 1.08 7.66
C VAL A 27 0.09 0.64 7.11
N TYR A 28 -0.11 0.77 5.79
CA TYR A 28 -1.34 0.29 5.13
C TYR A 28 -1.57 -1.21 5.34
N PHE A 29 -0.52 -2.02 5.14
CA PHE A 29 -0.59 -3.47 5.36
C PHE A 29 -0.93 -3.81 6.82
N LEU A 30 -0.34 -3.11 7.79
CA LEU A 30 -0.66 -3.30 9.20
C LEU A 30 -2.12 -2.98 9.52
N ILE A 31 -2.67 -1.91 8.93
CA ILE A 31 -4.09 -1.57 9.09
C ILE A 31 -4.97 -2.69 8.52
N LEU A 32 -4.67 -3.18 7.32
CA LEU A 32 -5.41 -4.28 6.72
C LEU A 32 -5.32 -5.56 7.55
N ALA A 33 -4.13 -5.93 8.01
CA ALA A 33 -3.92 -7.11 8.84
C ALA A 33 -4.68 -6.98 10.16
N LEU A 34 -4.65 -5.81 10.81
CA LEU A 34 -5.40 -5.53 12.03
C LEU A 34 -6.91 -5.67 11.78
N MET A 35 -7.44 -5.05 10.73
CA MET A 35 -8.87 -5.14 10.38
C MET A 35 -9.26 -6.57 10.06
N TRP A 36 -8.46 -7.29 9.28
CA TRP A 36 -8.69 -8.69 8.94
C TRP A 36 -8.70 -9.59 10.18
N THR A 37 -7.69 -9.45 11.05
CA THR A 37 -7.62 -10.17 12.33
C THR A 37 -8.79 -9.82 13.23
N TYR A 38 -9.16 -8.54 13.33
CA TYR A 38 -10.32 -8.10 14.11
C TYR A 38 -11.63 -8.71 13.58
N MET A 39 -11.84 -8.69 12.27
CA MET A 39 -13.00 -9.33 11.64
C MET A 39 -13.05 -10.83 11.92
N TYR A 40 -11.91 -11.52 11.82
CA TYR A 40 -11.78 -12.93 12.20
C TYR A 40 -12.18 -13.13 13.66
N PHE A 41 -11.66 -12.32 14.60
CA PHE A 41 -12.08 -12.40 15.99
C PHE A 41 -13.58 -12.18 16.15
N VAL A 42 -14.17 -11.15 15.54
CA VAL A 42 -15.62 -10.87 15.64
C VAL A 42 -16.47 -12.02 15.09
N GLU A 43 -16.04 -12.65 13.98
CA GLU A 43 -16.77 -13.73 13.33
C GLU A 43 -16.70 -15.05 14.11
N PHE A 44 -15.53 -15.39 14.64
CA PHE A 44 -15.27 -16.71 15.23
C PHE A 44 -15.35 -16.73 16.78
N LEU A 45 -15.47 -15.57 17.44
CA LEU A 45 -15.54 -15.44 18.90
C LEU A 45 -17.01 -15.38 19.36
N GLY A 46 -17.68 -16.54 19.31
CA GLY A 46 -19.04 -16.72 19.87
C GLY A 46 -19.99 -17.53 19.00
N ASN A 47 -19.79 -17.56 17.67
CA ASN A 47 -20.41 -18.51 16.76
C ASN A 47 -19.29 -19.40 16.21
N GLY A 48 -19.35 -20.71 16.46
CA GLY A 48 -18.40 -21.66 15.87
C GLY A 48 -18.36 -21.49 14.34
N ALA A 49 -17.20 -21.66 13.74
CA ALA A 49 -16.96 -21.44 12.31
C ALA A 49 -18.07 -22.05 11.45
N THR A 50 -19.01 -21.23 10.98
CA THR A 50 -19.98 -21.68 9.98
C THR A 50 -19.23 -21.61 8.66
N VAL A 51 -18.48 -22.67 8.39
CA VAL A 51 -17.84 -22.91 7.10
C VAL A 51 -18.98 -23.09 6.10
N VAL A 52 -19.34 -22.04 5.37
CA VAL A 52 -20.19 -22.17 4.19
C VAL A 52 -19.27 -22.59 3.05
N GLY A 53 -19.19 -23.89 2.84
CA GLY A 53 -18.51 -24.58 1.76
C GLY A 53 -19.29 -25.83 1.37
#